data_AF-A0A5S3Z5L7-F1
#
_entry.id   AF-A0A5S3Z5L7-F1
#
_cell.length_a   1.000
_cell.length_b   1.000
_cell.length_c   1.000
_cell.angle_alpha   90.00
_cell.angle_beta   90.00
_cell.angle_gamma   90.00
#
_symmetry.space_group_name_H-M   'P 1'
#
loop_
_entity.id
_entity.type
_entity.pdbx_description
1 polymer ?
#
loop_
_entity_poly.entity_id
_entity_poly.type
_entity_poly.pdbx_seq_one_letter_code
_entity_poly.pdbx_strand_id
1 'polypeptide(L)'
;MKKITVSDTSAELLKWHNIFKLFFYVTPIIAALFFIIQLYATKSSYSTDFNSLENWMTFTETFNLPISIFTAMAAITTLIGMYYRSLQLAYQLNKVEYQIEIANKQFRKSEDQFNLAQQHFELASRKENFMLYLEHKKAVQHKIKIYLSSLINTCDALMDKCEFFPALDIHYSTLYAKLFNQNSTANVTHFDLEIQSGSFQFPEIEIKKLLKELSTSSPGNIHPKDLSEILDIYGKIGIHFDFNMYPGEGLKQGEIWAASFFLDLMRATMVLHNIRAIDLASCDYIQNLCVYLSIDIISLQTP
;
A
#
# COMPACT_ATOMS: atom_id res chain seq x y z
N MET A 1 -18.60 43.94 18.29
CA MET A 1 -18.87 42.87 19.28
C MET A 1 -17.58 42.57 20.04
N LYS A 2 -17.53 42.87 21.33
CA LYS A 2 -16.36 42.63 22.19
C LYS A 2 -16.26 41.11 22.40
N LYS A 3 -15.13 40.46 22.04
CA LYS A 3 -14.89 39.05 22.38
C LYS A 3 -14.79 38.97 23.91
N ILE A 4 -15.88 38.55 24.56
CA ILE A 4 -15.91 38.26 25.99
C ILE A 4 -14.97 37.07 26.18
N THR A 5 -13.87 37.28 26.89
CA THR A 5 -12.93 36.18 27.16
C THR A 5 -13.53 35.27 28.21
N VAL A 6 -13.27 33.96 28.11
CA VAL A 6 -13.74 32.92 29.06
C VAL A 6 -13.41 33.28 30.53
N SER A 7 -12.35 34.07 30.73
CA SER A 7 -11.91 34.67 32.00
C SER A 7 -12.98 35.61 32.60
N ASP A 8 -13.46 36.59 31.82
CA ASP A 8 -14.38 37.62 32.30
C ASP A 8 -15.75 37.03 32.68
N THR A 9 -16.23 36.03 31.92
CA THR A 9 -17.50 35.36 32.19
C THR A 9 -17.45 34.52 33.46
N SER A 10 -16.28 33.97 33.81
CA SER A 10 -16.11 33.15 35.01
C SER A 10 -16.16 33.97 36.31
N ALA A 11 -15.58 35.17 36.30
CA ALA A 11 -15.63 36.10 37.43
C ALA A 11 -17.05 36.64 37.65
N GLU A 12 -17.75 36.97 36.57
CA GLU A 12 -19.15 37.41 36.63
C GLU A 12 -20.07 36.30 37.16
N LEU A 13 -19.89 35.06 36.70
CA LEU A 13 -20.65 33.91 37.18
C LEU A 13 -20.45 33.67 38.69
N LEU A 14 -19.21 33.81 39.18
CA LEU A 14 -18.91 33.68 40.62
C LEU A 14 -19.56 34.79 41.45
N LYS A 15 -19.58 36.04 40.93
CA LYS A 15 -20.23 37.18 41.57
C LYS A 15 -21.73 36.94 41.73
N TRP A 16 -22.41 36.52 40.67
CA TRP A 16 -23.86 36.29 40.69
C TRP A 16 -24.26 35.05 41.50
N HIS A 17 -23.41 34.03 41.54
CA HIS A 17 -23.57 32.89 42.48
C HIS A 17 -23.58 33.35 43.94
N ASN A 18 -22.65 34.23 44.31
CA ASN A 18 -22.55 34.74 45.67
C ASN A 18 -23.74 35.64 46.03
N ILE A 19 -24.19 36.48 45.09
CA ILE A 19 -25.40 37.30 45.25
C ILE A 19 -26.63 36.39 45.42
N PHE A 20 -26.79 35.37 44.59
CA PHE A 20 -27.88 34.40 44.72
C PHE A 20 -27.89 33.72 46.08
N LYS A 21 -26.73 33.21 46.54
CA LYS A 21 -26.58 32.61 47.89
C LYS A 21 -26.99 33.58 49.00
N LEU A 22 -26.52 34.82 48.93
CA LEU A 22 -26.87 35.84 49.92
C LEU A 22 -28.39 36.04 49.99
N PHE A 23 -29.04 36.28 48.86
CA PHE A 23 -30.49 36.48 48.80
C PHE A 23 -31.28 35.23 49.23
N PHE A 24 -30.81 34.04 48.87
CA PHE A 24 -31.43 32.77 49.27
C PHE A 24 -31.45 32.57 50.79
N TYR A 25 -30.35 32.88 51.49
CA TYR A 25 -30.27 32.76 52.95
C TYR A 25 -30.91 33.95 53.68
N VAL A 26 -30.81 35.16 53.14
CA VAL A 26 -31.33 36.38 53.79
C VAL A 26 -32.86 36.48 53.71
N THR A 27 -33.47 36.02 52.61
CA THR A 27 -34.93 36.07 52.40
C THR A 27 -35.75 35.45 53.56
N PRO A 28 -35.50 34.20 54.00
CA PRO A 28 -36.25 33.62 55.12
C PRO A 28 -35.93 34.29 56.47
N ILE A 29 -34.69 34.79 56.66
CA ILE A 29 -34.29 35.49 57.89
C ILE A 29 -35.04 36.82 58.04
N ILE A 30 -35.11 37.61 56.95
CA ILE A 30 -35.85 38.88 56.94
C ILE A 30 -37.34 38.63 57.19
N ALA A 31 -37.94 37.65 56.51
CA ALA A 31 -39.34 37.32 56.72
C ALA A 31 -39.64 36.90 58.17
N ALA A 32 -38.78 36.08 58.77
CA ALA A 32 -38.90 35.69 60.17
C ALA A 32 -38.75 36.88 61.13
N LEU A 33 -37.81 37.80 60.87
CA LEU A 33 -37.65 39.03 61.66
C LEU A 33 -38.91 39.90 61.61
N PHE A 34 -39.47 40.15 60.41
CA PHE A 34 -40.71 40.91 60.27
C PHE A 34 -41.89 40.21 60.94
N PHE A 35 -41.96 38.88 60.87
CA PHE A 35 -42.97 38.09 61.56
C PHE A 35 -42.88 38.23 63.09
N ILE A 36 -41.67 38.16 63.66
CA ILE A 36 -41.42 38.36 65.11
C ILE A 36 -41.79 39.79 65.53
N ILE A 37 -41.38 40.80 64.75
CA ILE A 37 -41.70 42.21 65.01
C ILE A 37 -43.22 42.41 65.01
N GLN A 38 -43.92 41.81 64.05
CA GLN A 38 -45.36 41.96 63.93
C GLN A 38 -46.12 41.18 65.02
N LEU A 39 -45.63 40.01 65.43
CA LEU A 39 -46.13 39.29 66.61
C LEU A 39 -46.01 40.15 67.88
N TYR A 40 -44.88 40.84 68.04
CA TYR A 40 -44.68 41.73 69.18
C TYR A 40 -45.61 42.96 69.14
N ALA A 41 -45.80 43.55 67.96
CA ALA A 41 -46.67 44.72 67.78
C ALA A 41 -48.16 44.41 67.96
N THR A 42 -48.59 43.20 67.58
CA THR A 42 -50.02 42.81 67.61
C THR A 42 -50.40 42.06 68.90
N LYS A 43 -49.48 41.94 69.86
CA LYS A 43 -49.64 41.21 71.12
C LYS A 43 -50.81 41.70 71.99
N SER A 44 -51.20 42.97 71.87
CA SER A 44 -52.32 43.55 72.63
C SER A 44 -53.70 43.27 72.03
N SER A 45 -53.76 42.84 70.76
CA SER A 45 -55.01 42.73 70.00
C SER A 45 -55.41 41.28 69.67
N TYR A 46 -54.54 40.31 69.94
CA TYR A 46 -54.82 38.88 69.76
C TYR A 46 -55.12 38.19 71.09
N SER A 47 -56.26 37.50 71.15
CA SER A 47 -56.54 36.51 72.19
C SER A 47 -55.54 35.36 72.04
N THR A 48 -54.84 34.96 73.11
CA THR A 48 -53.92 33.81 73.12
C THR A 48 -54.63 32.45 73.01
N ASP A 49 -55.94 32.43 72.73
CA ASP A 49 -56.70 31.20 72.50
C ASP A 49 -56.58 30.73 71.03
N PHE A 50 -55.71 29.73 70.82
CA PHE A 50 -55.41 29.13 69.51
C PHE A 50 -56.59 28.38 68.87
N ASN A 51 -57.66 28.11 69.64
CA ASN A 51 -58.85 27.40 69.15
C ASN A 51 -59.95 28.33 68.62
N SER A 52 -59.77 29.65 68.69
CA SER A 52 -60.76 30.60 68.16
C SER A 52 -60.63 30.75 66.64
N LEU A 53 -61.72 30.44 65.91
CA LEU A 53 -61.78 30.55 64.45
C LEU A 53 -61.52 31.98 63.94
N GLU A 54 -61.88 32.99 64.76
CA GLU A 54 -61.76 34.41 64.45
C GLU A 54 -60.31 34.89 64.34
N ASN A 55 -59.42 34.36 65.18
CA ASN A 55 -57.97 34.63 65.10
C ASN A 55 -57.34 34.11 63.80
N TRP A 56 -57.85 32.98 63.28
CA TRP A 56 -57.39 32.39 62.03
C TRP A 56 -57.91 33.12 60.80
N MET A 57 -59.15 33.63 60.83
CA MET A 57 -59.70 34.42 59.72
C MET A 57 -58.99 35.76 59.54
N THR A 58 -58.55 36.39 60.63
CA THR A 58 -57.84 37.69 60.62
C THR A 58 -56.32 37.57 60.48
N PHE A 59 -55.78 36.35 60.53
CA PHE A 59 -54.34 36.09 60.49
C PHE A 59 -53.70 36.60 59.20
N THR A 60 -54.31 36.34 58.04
CA THR A 60 -53.76 36.77 56.75
C THR A 60 -53.76 38.28 56.59
N GLU A 61 -54.79 38.97 57.10
CA GLU A 61 -54.87 40.44 57.08
C GLU A 61 -53.84 41.05 58.04
N THR A 62 -53.70 40.49 59.24
CA THR A 62 -52.72 40.93 60.23
C THR A 62 -51.29 40.70 59.73
N PHE A 63 -50.95 39.51 59.25
CA PHE A 63 -49.59 39.15 58.83
C PHE A 63 -49.31 39.41 57.34
N ASN A 64 -50.09 40.28 56.69
CA ASN A 64 -49.94 40.57 55.26
C ASN A 64 -48.57 41.15 54.89
N LEU A 65 -47.98 41.97 55.78
CA LEU A 65 -46.67 42.61 55.55
C LEU A 65 -45.50 41.62 55.40
N PRO A 66 -45.22 40.71 56.35
CA PRO A 66 -44.18 39.71 56.22
C PRO A 66 -44.46 38.72 55.09
N ILE A 67 -45.74 38.38 54.83
CA ILE A 67 -46.12 37.55 53.68
C ILE A 67 -45.74 38.25 52.37
N SER A 68 -46.15 39.50 52.19
CA SER A 68 -45.85 40.29 50.99
C SER A 68 -44.35 40.54 50.79
N ILE A 69 -43.61 40.83 51.86
CA ILE A 69 -42.14 41.00 51.82
C ILE A 69 -41.48 39.68 51.43
N PHE A 70 -41.91 38.56 52.02
CA PHE A 70 -41.39 37.25 51.67
C PHE A 70 -41.64 36.93 50.21
N THR A 71 -42.86 37.14 49.70
CA THR A 71 -43.20 36.89 48.29
C THR A 71 -42.37 37.76 47.34
N ALA A 72 -42.19 39.06 47.64
CA ALA A 72 -41.36 39.96 46.84
C ALA A 72 -39.88 39.52 46.83
N MET A 73 -39.33 39.19 47.99
CA MET A 73 -37.94 38.72 48.14
C MET A 73 -37.74 37.35 47.48
N ALA A 74 -38.73 36.45 47.56
CA ALA A 74 -38.71 35.17 46.88
C ALA A 74 -38.73 35.35 45.34
N ALA A 75 -39.53 36.29 44.82
CA ALA A 75 -39.56 36.62 43.40
C ALA A 75 -38.21 37.19 42.92
N ILE A 76 -37.62 38.13 43.68
CA ILE A 76 -36.29 38.69 43.38
C ILE A 76 -35.22 37.60 43.40
N THR A 77 -35.21 36.75 44.43
CA THR A 77 -34.26 35.63 44.55
C THR A 77 -34.40 34.65 43.38
N THR A 78 -35.63 34.37 42.96
CA THR A 78 -35.91 33.50 41.81
C THR A 78 -35.39 34.13 40.52
N LEU A 79 -35.58 35.43 40.31
CA LEU A 79 -35.09 36.15 39.13
C LEU A 79 -33.55 36.16 39.08
N ILE A 80 -32.89 36.39 40.23
CA ILE A 80 -31.43 36.29 40.36
C ILE A 80 -30.96 34.85 40.05
N GLY A 81 -31.66 33.84 40.55
CA GLY A 81 -31.36 32.43 40.28
C GLY A 81 -31.50 32.07 38.80
N MET A 82 -32.55 32.56 38.13
CA MET A 82 -32.75 32.39 36.69
C MET A 82 -31.64 33.08 35.89
N TYR A 83 -31.25 34.30 36.28
CA TYR A 83 -30.15 35.02 35.65
C TYR A 83 -28.82 34.26 35.80
N TYR A 84 -28.48 33.81 37.00
CA TYR A 84 -27.29 32.99 37.25
C TYR A 84 -27.29 31.71 36.39
N ARG A 85 -28.43 31.00 36.32
CA ARG A 85 -28.57 29.81 35.48
C ARG A 85 -28.39 30.12 33.99
N SER A 86 -28.88 31.27 33.53
CA SER A 86 -28.70 31.73 32.15
C SER A 86 -27.22 32.00 31.81
N LEU A 87 -26.48 32.64 32.73
CA LEU A 87 -25.04 32.87 32.59
C LEU A 87 -24.26 31.54 32.56
N GLN A 88 -24.65 30.59 33.41
CA GLN A 88 -24.04 29.27 33.44
C GLN A 88 -24.24 28.50 32.13
N LEU A 89 -25.44 28.55 31.56
CA LEU A 89 -25.73 27.95 30.26
C LEU A 89 -24.93 28.60 29.14
N ALA A 90 -24.86 29.95 29.10
CA ALA A 90 -24.05 30.67 28.12
C ALA A 90 -22.56 30.29 28.21
N TYR A 91 -22.03 30.16 29.42
CA TYR A 91 -20.65 29.73 29.63
C TYR A 91 -20.41 28.28 29.16
N GLN A 92 -21.35 27.38 29.40
CA GLN A 92 -21.26 25.99 28.92
C GLN A 92 -21.34 25.91 27.40
N LEU A 93 -22.24 26.67 26.76
CA LEU A 93 -22.33 26.76 25.30
C LEU A 93 -21.01 27.23 24.68
N ASN A 94 -20.40 28.29 25.21
CA ASN A 94 -19.09 28.76 24.74
C ASN A 94 -18.01 27.68 24.84
N LYS A 95 -18.01 26.86 25.91
CA LYS A 95 -17.07 25.74 26.04
C LYS A 95 -17.32 24.66 25.00
N VAL A 96 -18.58 24.34 24.73
CA VAL A 96 -18.95 23.35 23.72
C VAL A 96 -18.56 23.83 22.33
N GLU A 97 -18.83 25.10 21.99
CA GLU A 97 -18.40 25.69 20.72
C GLU A 97 -16.89 25.61 20.53
N TYR A 98 -16.11 25.93 21.57
CA TYR A 98 -14.66 25.82 21.54
C TYR A 98 -14.18 24.37 21.36
N GLN A 99 -14.82 23.41 22.03
CA GLN A 99 -14.52 21.99 21.86
C GLN A 99 -14.84 21.50 20.44
N ILE A 100 -15.95 21.95 19.86
CA ILE A 100 -16.32 21.65 18.46
C ILE A 100 -15.28 22.22 17.51
N GLU A 101 -14.79 23.45 17.74
CA GLU A 101 -13.74 24.05 16.92
C GLU A 101 -12.43 23.25 16.97
N ILE A 102 -12.00 22.82 18.17
CA ILE A 102 -10.82 21.96 18.33
C ILE A 102 -11.03 20.62 17.63
N ALA A 103 -12.18 19.98 17.84
CA ALA A 103 -12.50 18.70 17.22
C ALA A 103 -12.46 18.81 15.69
N ASN A 104 -13.07 19.84 15.11
CA ASN A 104 -13.02 20.08 13.67
C ASN A 104 -11.59 20.29 13.14
N LYS A 105 -10.73 21.00 13.89
CA LYS A 105 -9.31 21.13 13.54
C LYS A 105 -8.57 19.79 13.61
N GLN A 106 -8.88 18.95 14.60
CA GLN A 106 -8.30 17.62 14.72
C GLN A 106 -8.76 16.68 13.61
N PHE A 107 -10.04 16.71 13.24
CA PHE A 107 -10.56 15.94 12.11
C PHE A 107 -9.85 16.31 10.81
N ARG A 108 -9.71 17.61 10.51
CA ARG A 108 -8.98 18.07 9.31
C ARG A 108 -7.53 17.59 9.31
N LYS A 109 -6.81 17.73 10.43
CA LYS A 109 -5.43 17.22 10.54
C LYS A 109 -5.36 15.71 10.36
N SER A 110 -6.33 14.96 10.88
CA SER A 110 -6.40 13.52 10.72
C SER A 110 -6.67 13.12 9.26
N GLU A 111 -7.51 13.86 8.56
CA GLU A 111 -7.77 13.68 7.13
C GLU A 111 -6.50 13.94 6.31
N ASP A 112 -5.78 15.03 6.59
CA ASP A 112 -4.50 15.33 5.95
C ASP A 112 -3.46 14.22 6.19
N GLN A 113 -3.37 13.74 7.43
CA GLN A 113 -2.46 12.63 7.78
C GLN A 113 -2.84 11.32 7.11
N PHE A 114 -4.14 11.04 6.99
CA PHE A 114 -4.63 9.86 6.27
C PHE A 114 -4.26 9.94 4.79
N ASN A 115 -4.48 11.08 4.15
CA ASN A 115 -4.13 11.29 2.75
C ASN A 115 -2.61 11.14 2.50
N LEU A 116 -1.78 11.69 3.38
CA LEU A 116 -0.33 11.49 3.32
C LEU A 116 0.07 10.02 3.50
N ALA A 117 -0.54 9.32 4.47
CA ALA A 117 -0.29 7.90 4.69
C ALA A 117 -0.66 7.06 3.47
N GLN A 118 -1.79 7.36 2.82
CA GLN A 118 -2.20 6.69 1.59
C GLN A 118 -1.19 6.92 0.44
N GLN A 119 -0.73 8.16 0.25
CA GLN A 119 0.31 8.46 -0.74
C GLN A 119 1.63 7.72 -0.46
N HIS A 120 2.03 7.64 0.81
CA HIS A 120 3.22 6.90 1.22
C HIS A 120 3.06 5.40 0.98
N PHE A 121 1.88 4.84 1.24
CA PHE A 121 1.57 3.44 0.98
C PHE A 121 1.65 3.12 -0.52
N GLU A 122 1.04 3.95 -1.37
CA GLU A 122 1.09 3.78 -2.83
C GLU A 122 2.53 3.86 -3.35
N LEU A 123 3.32 4.82 -2.87
CA LEU A 123 4.73 4.96 -3.25
C LEU A 123 5.56 3.76 -2.78
N ALA A 124 5.34 3.28 -1.56
CA ALA A 124 6.03 2.12 -1.01
C ALA A 124 5.72 0.87 -1.83
N SER A 125 4.44 0.62 -2.13
CA SER A 125 4.01 -0.50 -2.97
C SER A 125 4.64 -0.45 -4.37
N ARG A 126 4.70 0.72 -5.01
CA ARG A 126 5.39 0.87 -6.31
C ARG A 126 6.88 0.58 -6.22
N LYS A 127 7.56 1.02 -5.16
CA LYS A 127 8.99 0.75 -4.94
C LYS A 127 9.25 -0.74 -4.73
N GLU A 128 8.42 -1.39 -3.94
CA GLU A 128 8.48 -2.83 -3.69
C GLU A 128 8.31 -3.62 -4.99
N ASN A 129 7.28 -3.34 -5.78
CA ASN A 129 7.06 -4.01 -7.06
C ASN A 129 8.22 -3.81 -8.04
N PHE A 130 8.77 -2.59 -8.11
CA PHE A 130 9.95 -2.31 -8.92
C PHE A 130 11.18 -3.12 -8.47
N MET A 131 11.40 -3.23 -7.16
CA MET A 131 12.50 -4.01 -6.59
C MET A 131 12.34 -5.50 -6.90
N LEU A 132 11.14 -6.05 -6.67
CA LEU A 132 10.81 -7.44 -6.99
C LEU A 132 11.04 -7.75 -8.47
N TYR A 133 10.65 -6.84 -9.36
CA TYR A 133 10.87 -7.00 -10.80
C TYR A 133 12.37 -7.11 -11.14
N LEU A 134 13.19 -6.23 -10.54
CA LEU A 134 14.64 -6.24 -10.76
C LEU A 134 15.30 -7.50 -10.17
N GLU A 135 14.89 -7.92 -8.98
CA GLU A 135 15.40 -9.12 -8.32
C GLU A 135 15.06 -10.38 -9.12
N HIS A 136 13.80 -10.52 -9.53
CA HIS A 136 13.37 -11.66 -10.34
C HIS A 136 14.13 -11.71 -11.68
N LYS A 137 14.25 -10.58 -12.38
CA LYS A 137 15.03 -10.50 -13.62
C LYS A 137 16.50 -10.91 -13.41
N LYS A 138 17.13 -10.46 -12.33
CA LYS A 138 18.50 -10.86 -11.97
C LYS A 138 18.61 -12.35 -11.65
N ALA A 139 17.65 -12.90 -10.91
CA ALA A 139 17.63 -14.31 -10.55
C ALA A 139 17.51 -15.22 -11.79
N VAL A 140 16.62 -14.89 -12.73
CA VAL A 140 16.51 -15.59 -14.03
C VAL A 140 17.81 -15.52 -14.80
N GLN A 141 18.41 -14.33 -14.93
CA GLN A 141 19.70 -14.15 -15.60
C GLN A 141 20.80 -15.02 -14.96
N HIS A 142 20.86 -15.06 -13.63
CA HIS A 142 21.85 -15.84 -12.90
C HIS A 142 21.65 -17.34 -13.11
N LYS A 143 20.40 -17.83 -13.03
CA LYS A 143 20.05 -19.23 -13.33
C LYS A 143 20.54 -19.61 -14.73
N ILE A 144 20.20 -18.83 -15.75
CA ILE A 144 20.63 -19.08 -17.15
C ILE A 144 22.15 -19.13 -17.27
N LYS A 145 22.88 -18.21 -16.64
CA LYS A 145 24.35 -18.20 -16.66
C LYS A 145 24.96 -19.47 -16.06
N ILE A 146 24.45 -19.92 -14.90
CA ILE A 146 24.93 -21.15 -14.26
C ILE A 146 24.75 -22.34 -15.21
N TYR A 147 23.57 -22.49 -15.81
CA TYR A 147 23.30 -23.57 -16.77
C TYR A 147 24.20 -23.48 -18.02
N LEU A 148 24.37 -22.29 -18.59
CA LEU A 148 25.25 -22.13 -19.75
C LEU A 148 26.70 -22.51 -19.45
N SER A 149 27.20 -22.16 -18.27
CA SER A 149 28.56 -22.51 -17.84
C SER A 149 28.70 -24.01 -17.60
N SER A 150 27.68 -24.68 -17.03
CA SER A 150 27.75 -26.13 -16.81
C SER A 150 27.79 -26.92 -18.12
N LEU A 151 27.15 -26.39 -19.18
CA LEU A 151 27.12 -27.05 -20.50
C LEU A 151 28.40 -26.88 -21.31
N ILE A 152 29.28 -25.94 -20.96
CA ILE A 152 30.57 -25.75 -21.66
C ILE A 152 31.41 -27.02 -21.53
N ASN A 153 31.58 -27.55 -20.32
CA ASN A 153 32.35 -28.77 -20.08
C ASN A 153 31.82 -29.97 -20.88
N THR A 154 30.50 -30.06 -21.08
CA THR A 154 29.90 -31.12 -21.91
C THR A 154 30.25 -30.94 -23.38
N CYS A 155 30.25 -29.71 -23.87
CA CYS A 155 30.64 -29.41 -25.25
C CYS A 155 32.14 -29.63 -25.48
N ASP A 156 33.00 -29.22 -24.54
CA ASP A 156 34.44 -29.47 -24.60
C ASP A 156 34.73 -30.97 -24.66
N ALA A 157 34.04 -31.78 -23.84
CA ALA A 157 34.19 -33.23 -23.84
C ALA A 157 33.70 -33.89 -25.15
N LEU A 158 32.67 -33.34 -25.81
CA LEU A 158 32.22 -33.80 -27.12
C LEU A 158 33.21 -33.44 -28.24
N MET A 159 34.02 -32.41 -28.01
CA MET A 159 34.91 -31.84 -29.00
C MET A 159 36.33 -32.39 -28.94
N ASP A 160 36.73 -33.05 -27.83
CA ASP A 160 37.93 -33.88 -27.49
C ASP A 160 39.28 -33.54 -28.17
N LYS A 161 39.29 -33.33 -29.50
CA LYS A 161 40.43 -32.97 -30.35
C LYS A 161 40.38 -31.54 -30.93
N CYS A 162 39.29 -30.80 -30.73
CA CYS A 162 39.10 -29.45 -31.24
C CYS A 162 38.71 -28.49 -30.10
N GLU A 163 39.23 -27.26 -30.14
CA GLU A 163 38.81 -26.24 -29.19
C GLU A 163 37.39 -25.76 -29.50
N PHE A 164 36.50 -25.80 -28.49
CA PHE A 164 35.16 -25.24 -28.58
C PHE A 164 35.19 -23.77 -28.15
N PHE A 165 34.76 -22.89 -29.05
CA PHE A 165 34.62 -21.47 -28.76
C PHE A 165 33.13 -21.13 -28.64
N PRO A 166 32.63 -20.86 -27.42
CA PRO A 166 31.22 -20.53 -27.23
C PRO A 166 30.91 -19.18 -27.88
N ALA A 167 30.06 -19.18 -28.89
CA ALA A 167 29.64 -17.99 -29.62
C ALA A 167 28.22 -17.53 -29.26
N LEU A 168 27.56 -18.23 -28.34
CA LEU A 168 26.22 -17.92 -27.86
C LEU A 168 26.21 -16.67 -26.97
N ASP A 169 25.52 -15.63 -27.42
CA ASP A 169 25.21 -14.42 -26.64
C ASP A 169 23.71 -14.31 -26.34
N ILE A 170 23.37 -13.89 -25.12
CA ILE A 170 21.98 -13.77 -24.68
C ILE A 170 21.68 -12.34 -24.23
N HIS A 171 20.80 -11.68 -24.98
CA HIS A 171 20.19 -10.41 -24.61
C HIS A 171 19.12 -10.63 -23.53
N TYR A 172 19.56 -10.74 -22.27
CA TYR A 172 18.69 -11.05 -21.12
C TYR A 172 17.47 -10.15 -20.97
N SER A 173 17.57 -8.87 -21.35
CA SER A 173 16.42 -7.96 -21.29
C SER A 173 15.31 -8.35 -22.27
N THR A 174 15.68 -8.70 -23.51
CA THR A 174 14.75 -9.13 -24.55
C THR A 174 14.18 -10.50 -24.21
N LEU A 175 15.04 -11.44 -23.80
CA LEU A 175 14.64 -12.78 -23.39
C LEU A 175 13.65 -12.73 -22.23
N TYR A 176 13.99 -12.01 -21.16
CA TYR A 176 13.10 -11.88 -20.00
C TYR A 176 11.73 -11.29 -20.37
N ALA A 177 11.71 -10.22 -21.18
CA ALA A 177 10.46 -9.58 -21.59
C ALA A 177 9.56 -10.49 -22.44
N LYS A 178 10.14 -11.41 -23.21
CA LYS A 178 9.39 -12.39 -24.02
C LYS A 178 8.85 -13.54 -23.18
N LEU A 179 9.64 -14.04 -22.23
CA LEU A 179 9.30 -15.21 -21.44
C LEU A 179 8.37 -14.90 -20.26
N PHE A 180 8.53 -13.72 -19.64
CA PHE A 180 7.78 -13.27 -18.46
C PHE A 180 6.99 -12.00 -18.78
N ASN A 181 6.17 -12.06 -19.83
CA ASN A 181 5.39 -10.91 -20.32
C ASN A 181 4.36 -10.38 -19.32
N GLN A 182 3.98 -11.15 -18.29
CA GLN A 182 3.07 -10.71 -17.24
C GLN A 182 3.76 -9.82 -16.20
N ASN A 183 5.08 -9.95 -16.07
CA ASN A 183 5.84 -9.17 -15.09
C ASN A 183 6.20 -7.80 -15.67
N SER A 184 5.91 -6.76 -14.88
CA SER A 184 6.26 -5.39 -15.20
C SER A 184 6.86 -4.70 -13.98
N THR A 185 7.46 -3.53 -14.19
CA THR A 185 7.94 -2.68 -13.09
C THR A 185 6.83 -2.21 -12.16
N ALA A 186 5.57 -2.22 -12.62
CA ALA A 186 4.41 -1.79 -11.85
C ALA A 186 3.79 -2.94 -11.06
N ASN A 187 3.84 -4.15 -11.59
CA ASN A 187 3.22 -5.33 -11.00
C ASN A 187 4.00 -6.59 -11.39
N VAL A 188 4.39 -7.37 -10.39
CA VAL A 188 5.03 -8.68 -10.54
C VAL A 188 4.05 -9.72 -10.07
N THR A 189 3.55 -10.52 -11.00
CA THR A 189 2.53 -11.54 -10.72
C THR A 189 3.12 -12.93 -10.65
N HIS A 190 4.25 -13.16 -11.33
CA HIS A 190 4.91 -14.45 -11.42
C HIS A 190 6.28 -14.40 -10.77
N PHE A 191 6.50 -15.25 -9.76
CA PHE A 191 7.73 -15.26 -8.95
C PHE A 191 8.61 -16.49 -9.23
N ASP A 192 8.08 -17.49 -9.93
CA ASP A 192 8.87 -18.67 -10.26
C ASP A 192 9.89 -18.35 -11.36
N LEU A 193 11.08 -18.92 -11.23
CA LEU A 193 12.16 -18.79 -12.22
C LEU A 193 11.92 -19.63 -13.50
N GLU A 194 10.75 -20.24 -13.60
CA GLU A 194 10.29 -21.08 -14.71
C GLU A 194 9.04 -20.47 -15.29
N ILE A 195 8.88 -20.59 -16.61
CA ILE A 195 7.75 -20.00 -17.32
C ILE A 195 6.48 -20.76 -16.99
N GLN A 196 5.37 -20.04 -16.86
CA GLN A 196 4.06 -20.65 -16.69
C GLN A 196 3.65 -21.35 -18.00
N SER A 197 3.18 -22.60 -17.89
CA SER A 197 2.75 -23.37 -19.06
C SER A 197 1.78 -22.58 -19.94
N GLY A 198 2.15 -22.37 -21.21
CA GLY A 198 1.33 -21.68 -22.21
C GLY A 198 1.46 -20.16 -22.25
N SER A 199 2.24 -19.51 -21.38
CA SER A 199 2.47 -18.05 -21.48
C SER A 199 3.41 -17.64 -22.62
N PHE A 200 4.20 -18.60 -23.10
CA PHE A 200 5.12 -18.45 -24.21
C PHE A 200 5.04 -19.71 -25.10
N GLN A 201 5.10 -19.52 -26.41
CA GLN A 201 5.12 -20.61 -27.39
C GLN A 201 6.37 -20.45 -28.26
N PHE A 202 7.32 -21.36 -28.11
CA PHE A 202 8.48 -21.44 -28.99
C PHE A 202 8.11 -22.19 -30.27
N PRO A 203 8.55 -21.76 -31.47
CA PRO A 203 8.24 -22.43 -32.74
C PRO A 203 9.09 -23.69 -32.93
N GLU A 204 8.97 -24.65 -32.02
CA GLU A 204 9.77 -25.88 -31.98
C GLU A 204 9.62 -26.75 -33.23
N ILE A 205 8.39 -26.85 -33.77
CA ILE A 205 8.08 -27.66 -34.96
C ILE A 205 8.86 -27.14 -36.18
N GLU A 206 8.96 -25.82 -36.31
CA GLU A 206 9.66 -25.16 -37.41
C GLU A 206 11.17 -25.42 -37.30
N ILE A 207 11.75 -25.25 -36.10
CA ILE A 207 13.16 -25.57 -35.84
C ILE A 207 13.48 -27.04 -36.15
N LYS A 208 12.64 -27.98 -35.72
CA LYS A 208 12.84 -29.41 -36.02
C LYS A 208 12.86 -29.70 -37.52
N LYS A 209 11.97 -29.06 -38.28
CA LYS A 209 11.91 -29.21 -39.73
C LYS A 209 13.17 -28.67 -40.39
N LEU A 210 13.60 -27.46 -40.02
CA LEU A 210 14.78 -26.81 -40.57
C LEU A 210 16.06 -27.60 -40.28
N LEU A 211 16.21 -28.09 -39.05
CA LEU A 211 17.37 -28.93 -38.69
C LEU A 211 17.39 -30.26 -39.45
N LYS A 212 16.23 -30.86 -39.71
CA LYS A 212 16.14 -32.08 -40.52
C LYS A 212 16.57 -31.82 -41.97
N GLU A 213 16.16 -30.71 -42.56
CA GLU A 213 16.57 -30.33 -43.92
C GLU A 213 18.10 -30.07 -43.99
N LEU A 214 18.65 -29.39 -42.99
CA LEU A 214 20.10 -29.19 -42.86
C LEU A 214 20.85 -30.53 -42.71
N SER A 215 20.31 -31.49 -41.95
CA SER A 215 20.93 -32.80 -41.75
C SER A 215 21.08 -33.62 -43.04
N THR A 216 20.16 -33.43 -43.99
CA THR A 216 20.22 -34.11 -45.29
C THR A 216 21.19 -33.45 -46.27
N SER A 217 21.67 -32.25 -45.94
CA SER A 217 22.40 -31.37 -46.86
C SER A 217 23.90 -31.27 -46.57
N SER A 218 24.38 -31.77 -45.42
CA SER A 218 25.57 -31.22 -44.73
C SER A 218 26.93 -31.56 -45.36
N PRO A 219 27.71 -30.56 -45.86
CA PRO A 219 29.17 -30.56 -45.81
C PRO A 219 29.67 -29.98 -44.47
N GLY A 220 30.94 -30.17 -44.13
CA GLY A 220 31.52 -29.74 -42.84
C GLY A 220 31.51 -28.23 -42.54
N ASN A 221 31.20 -27.38 -43.53
CA ASN A 221 31.09 -25.92 -43.41
C ASN A 221 29.70 -25.46 -43.85
N ILE A 222 29.11 -24.49 -43.14
CA ILE A 222 27.79 -23.93 -43.46
C ILE A 222 27.92 -22.41 -43.66
N HIS A 223 27.18 -21.86 -44.63
CA HIS A 223 27.05 -20.41 -44.76
C HIS A 223 25.91 -19.91 -43.86
N PRO A 224 26.09 -18.83 -43.08
CA PRO A 224 25.04 -18.27 -42.21
C PRO A 224 23.69 -17.94 -42.90
N LYS A 225 23.67 -17.80 -44.24
CA LYS A 225 22.43 -17.58 -44.99
C LYS A 225 21.51 -18.80 -44.95
N ASP A 226 22.09 -19.99 -44.95
CA ASP A 226 21.37 -21.26 -44.87
C ASP A 226 20.77 -21.49 -43.47
N LEU A 227 21.26 -20.73 -42.47
CA LEU A 227 20.78 -20.75 -41.09
C LEU A 227 19.81 -19.59 -40.78
N SER A 228 19.53 -18.71 -41.73
CA SER A 228 18.84 -17.43 -41.49
C SER A 228 17.50 -17.57 -40.77
N GLU A 229 16.70 -18.59 -41.08
CA GLU A 229 15.41 -18.84 -40.43
C GLU A 229 15.57 -19.27 -38.96
N ILE A 230 16.54 -20.15 -38.67
CA ILE A 230 16.87 -20.56 -37.29
C ILE A 230 17.36 -19.34 -36.49
N LEU A 231 18.24 -18.54 -37.09
CA LEU A 231 18.80 -17.35 -36.46
C LEU A 231 17.73 -16.29 -36.16
N ASP A 232 16.76 -16.11 -37.06
CA ASP A 232 15.65 -15.19 -36.85
C ASP A 232 14.73 -15.65 -35.70
N ILE A 233 14.44 -16.95 -35.61
CA ILE A 233 13.64 -17.53 -34.52
C ILE A 233 14.30 -17.28 -33.15
N TYR A 234 15.58 -17.62 -33.01
CA TYR A 234 16.31 -17.42 -31.75
C TYR A 234 16.58 -15.91 -31.49
N GLY A 235 16.84 -15.14 -32.54
CA GLY A 235 17.05 -13.70 -32.46
C GLY A 235 15.83 -12.94 -31.95
N LYS A 236 14.61 -13.32 -32.35
CA LYS A 236 13.34 -12.72 -31.88
C LYS A 236 13.13 -12.84 -30.37
N ILE A 237 13.75 -13.82 -29.74
CA ILE A 237 13.71 -14.03 -28.29
C ILE A 237 14.98 -13.53 -27.59
N GLY A 238 15.92 -12.92 -28.32
CA GLY A 238 17.14 -12.34 -27.76
C GLY A 238 18.27 -13.34 -27.55
N ILE A 239 18.29 -14.45 -28.30
CA ILE A 239 19.43 -15.37 -28.36
C ILE A 239 20.16 -15.14 -29.69
N HIS A 240 21.44 -14.80 -29.62
CA HIS A 240 22.28 -14.45 -30.75
C HIS A 240 23.52 -15.35 -30.81
N PHE A 241 24.05 -15.54 -32.02
CA PHE A 241 25.25 -16.34 -32.27
C PHE A 241 26.29 -15.44 -32.93
N ASP A 242 27.43 -15.23 -32.29
CA ASP A 242 28.53 -14.41 -32.83
C ASP A 242 29.41 -15.24 -33.78
N PHE A 243 29.14 -15.14 -35.07
CA PHE A 243 29.85 -15.92 -36.08
C PHE A 243 31.34 -15.67 -36.14
N ASN A 244 31.84 -14.55 -35.60
CA ASN A 244 33.28 -14.27 -35.57
C ASN A 244 34.04 -15.13 -34.56
N MET A 245 33.33 -15.77 -33.62
CA MET A 245 33.90 -16.62 -32.58
C MET A 245 34.07 -18.07 -33.02
N TYR A 246 33.44 -18.49 -34.12
CA TYR A 246 33.60 -19.86 -34.61
C TYR A 246 34.96 -20.05 -35.28
N PRO A 247 35.74 -21.09 -34.90
CA PRO A 247 37.07 -21.32 -35.45
C PRO A 247 36.99 -21.73 -36.92
N GLY A 248 38.01 -21.36 -37.70
CA GLY A 248 37.94 -21.51 -39.14
C GLY A 248 39.26 -21.32 -39.89
N GLU A 249 40.24 -22.21 -39.66
CA GLU A 249 41.37 -22.31 -40.58
C GLU A 249 40.91 -22.97 -41.89
N GLY A 250 41.07 -22.30 -43.03
CA GLY A 250 40.72 -22.84 -44.35
C GLY A 250 39.25 -22.68 -44.79
N LEU A 251 38.44 -21.94 -44.04
CA LEU A 251 37.06 -21.60 -44.44
C LEU A 251 37.04 -20.63 -45.62
N LYS A 252 36.07 -20.77 -46.53
CA LYS A 252 35.80 -19.69 -47.51
C LYS A 252 35.27 -18.48 -46.74
N GLN A 253 35.50 -17.29 -47.28
CA GLN A 253 35.09 -16.04 -46.65
C GLN A 253 33.58 -16.06 -46.29
N GLY A 254 33.27 -16.04 -44.99
CA GLY A 254 31.91 -16.03 -44.47
C GLY A 254 31.30 -17.40 -44.15
N GLU A 255 32.01 -18.51 -44.34
CA GLU A 255 31.62 -19.81 -43.81
C GLU A 255 31.94 -19.90 -42.31
N ILE A 256 31.16 -20.72 -41.59
CA ILE A 256 31.40 -21.05 -40.19
C ILE A 256 31.56 -22.55 -40.02
N TRP A 257 32.28 -22.95 -38.97
CA TRP A 257 32.37 -24.35 -38.62
C TRP A 257 31.07 -24.85 -37.99
N ALA A 258 30.40 -25.73 -38.74
CA ALA A 258 29.03 -26.15 -38.45
C ALA A 258 28.90 -26.91 -37.12
N ALA A 259 29.91 -27.70 -36.73
CA ALA A 259 29.89 -28.46 -35.49
C ALA A 259 29.76 -27.55 -34.25
N SER A 260 30.57 -26.49 -34.16
CA SER A 260 30.47 -25.54 -33.03
C SER A 260 29.14 -24.81 -33.00
N PHE A 261 28.59 -24.46 -34.17
CA PHE A 261 27.25 -23.85 -34.24
C PHE A 261 26.16 -24.79 -33.69
N PHE A 262 26.14 -26.07 -34.10
CA PHE A 262 25.14 -27.02 -33.61
C PHE A 262 25.26 -27.27 -32.10
N LEU A 263 26.48 -27.26 -31.55
CA LEU A 263 26.68 -27.33 -30.09
C LEU A 263 26.14 -26.09 -29.37
N ASP A 264 26.35 -24.88 -29.89
CA ASP A 264 25.75 -23.68 -29.32
C ASP A 264 24.21 -23.67 -29.44
N LEU A 265 23.67 -24.19 -30.55
CA LEU A 265 22.23 -24.33 -30.73
C LEU A 265 21.62 -25.34 -29.74
N MET A 266 22.33 -26.44 -29.47
CA MET A 266 21.98 -27.37 -28.40
C MET A 266 21.95 -26.65 -27.05
N ARG A 267 23.00 -25.89 -26.71
CA ARG A 267 23.07 -25.13 -25.45
C ARG A 267 21.90 -24.15 -25.30
N ALA A 268 21.60 -23.40 -26.35
CA ALA A 268 20.46 -22.48 -26.39
C ALA A 268 19.14 -23.21 -26.12
N THR A 269 18.93 -24.37 -26.75
CA THR A 269 17.71 -25.18 -26.60
C THR A 269 17.59 -25.75 -25.19
N MET A 270 18.69 -26.23 -24.61
CA MET A 270 18.69 -26.75 -23.23
C MET A 270 18.42 -25.66 -22.19
N VAL A 271 18.87 -24.43 -22.42
CA VAL A 271 18.53 -23.28 -21.59
C VAL A 271 17.02 -23.00 -21.65
N LEU A 272 16.45 -22.99 -22.86
CA LEU A 272 15.01 -22.79 -23.06
C LEU A 272 14.18 -23.89 -22.41
N HIS A 273 14.64 -25.14 -22.44
CA HIS A 273 13.98 -26.22 -21.72
C HIS A 273 14.05 -26.04 -20.19
N ASN A 274 15.21 -25.66 -19.64
CA ASN A 274 15.39 -25.47 -18.19
C ASN A 274 14.52 -24.36 -17.58
N ILE A 275 14.10 -23.41 -18.40
CA ILE A 275 13.15 -22.35 -18.01
C ILE A 275 11.72 -22.68 -18.44
N ARG A 276 11.46 -23.91 -18.91
CA ARG A 276 10.16 -24.41 -19.42
C ARG A 276 9.59 -23.63 -20.60
N ALA A 277 10.45 -23.04 -21.42
CA ALA A 277 10.05 -22.42 -22.69
C ALA A 277 9.82 -23.45 -23.81
N ILE A 278 10.46 -24.62 -23.69
CA ILE A 278 10.39 -25.72 -24.66
C ILE A 278 10.07 -27.03 -23.92
N ASP A 279 9.23 -27.87 -24.52
CA ASP A 279 8.92 -29.18 -23.95
C ASP A 279 10.11 -30.15 -24.01
N LEU A 280 10.15 -31.12 -23.09
CA LEU A 280 11.26 -32.07 -22.99
C LEU A 280 11.47 -32.88 -24.27
N ALA A 281 10.40 -33.36 -24.90
CA ALA A 281 10.51 -34.19 -26.10
C ALA A 281 11.05 -33.39 -27.29
N SER A 282 10.68 -32.12 -27.39
CA SER A 282 11.26 -31.19 -28.37
C SER A 282 12.71 -30.86 -28.09
N CYS A 283 13.07 -30.62 -26.84
CA CYS A 283 14.45 -30.40 -26.43
C CYS A 283 15.32 -31.62 -26.77
N ASP A 284 14.90 -32.82 -26.37
CA ASP A 284 15.63 -34.06 -26.61
C ASP A 284 15.84 -34.31 -28.10
N TYR A 285 14.82 -34.08 -28.93
CA TYR A 285 14.95 -34.26 -30.38
C TYR A 285 15.99 -33.30 -30.98
N ILE A 286 15.88 -32.00 -30.66
CA ILE A 286 16.78 -30.97 -31.19
C ILE A 286 18.21 -31.22 -30.71
N GLN A 287 18.38 -31.53 -29.42
CA GLN A 287 19.68 -31.87 -28.82
C GLN A 287 20.33 -33.05 -29.53
N ASN A 288 19.61 -34.18 -29.67
CA ASN A 288 20.17 -35.37 -30.29
C ASN A 288 20.58 -35.13 -31.75
N LEU A 289 19.79 -34.35 -32.49
CA LEU A 289 20.10 -34.01 -33.87
C LEU A 289 21.32 -33.09 -33.96
N CYS A 290 21.43 -32.07 -33.11
CA CYS A 290 22.61 -31.20 -33.03
C CYS A 290 23.88 -31.97 -32.67
N VAL A 291 23.81 -32.88 -31.69
CA VAL A 291 24.96 -33.72 -31.29
C VAL A 291 25.36 -34.65 -32.43
N TYR A 292 24.40 -35.32 -33.07
CA TYR A 292 24.66 -36.19 -34.21
C TYR A 292 25.37 -35.44 -35.35
N LEU A 293 24.85 -34.26 -35.73
CA LEU A 293 25.46 -33.43 -36.78
C LEU A 293 26.87 -32.99 -36.40
N SER A 294 27.07 -32.59 -35.14
CA SER A 294 28.38 -32.16 -34.66
C SER A 294 29.41 -33.30 -34.75
N ILE A 295 29.05 -34.50 -34.27
CA ILE A 295 29.95 -35.67 -34.30
C ILE A 295 30.25 -36.11 -35.73
N ASP A 296 29.23 -36.14 -36.60
CA ASP A 296 29.39 -36.53 -38.00
C ASP A 296 30.39 -35.60 -38.71
N ILE A 297 30.23 -34.28 -38.55
CA ILE A 297 31.14 -33.26 -39.10
C ILE A 297 32.56 -33.41 -38.56
N ILE A 298 32.73 -33.61 -37.24
CA ILE A 298 34.05 -33.78 -36.61
C ILE A 298 34.74 -35.04 -37.16
N SER A 299 34.00 -36.15 -37.30
CA SER A 299 34.54 -37.42 -37.77
C SER A 299 35.04 -37.37 -39.22
N LEU A 300 34.43 -36.52 -40.06
CA LEU A 300 34.84 -36.29 -41.45
C LEU A 300 36.11 -35.44 -41.59
N GLN A 301 36.51 -34.71 -40.54
CA GLN A 301 37.67 -33.82 -40.54
C GLN A 301 38.90 -34.40 -39.83
N THR A 302 38.74 -35.43 -39.00
CA THR A 302 39.87 -36.18 -38.43
C THR A 302 40.42 -37.19 -39.44
N PRO A 303 41.72 -37.12 -39.82
CA PRO A 303 42.35 -38.09 -40.73
C PRO A 303 42.47 -39.51 -40.15
#